data_AF-A0A1P8ULI3-F1
#
_entry.id   AF-A0A1P8ULI3-F1
#
_cell.length_a   1.000
_cell.length_b   1.000
_cell.length_c   1.000
_cell.angle_alpha   90.00
_cell.angle_beta   90.00
_cell.angle_gamma   90.00
#
_symmetry.space_group_name_H-M   'P 1'
#
loop_
_entity.id
_entity.type
_entity.pdbx_description
1 polymer ?
#
loop_
_entity_poly.entity_id
_entity_poly.type
_entity_poly.pdbx_seq_one_letter_code
_entity_poly.pdbx_strand_id
1 'polypeptide(L)'
;MEDGKEKIFWHLTSREDKEAGDRLPDLRRSERLPWVRPMLDQPEKPEILAWDHDEGDGTVKTYVWLENDDFVVIMKKYPDGRRRLVTSFWVEYGNTKRKLRKKYERRI
;
A
#
# COMPACT_ATOMS: atom_id res chain seq x y z
N MET A 1 -3.20 -4.29 -20.09
CA MET A 1 -3.72 -5.53 -19.49
C MET A 1 -2.63 -6.60 -19.59
N GLU A 2 -2.56 -7.49 -18.61
CA GLU A 2 -1.59 -8.59 -18.48
C GLU A 2 -2.38 -9.81 -18.03
N ASP A 3 -2.34 -10.89 -18.81
CA ASP A 3 -3.14 -12.11 -18.60
C ASP A 3 -4.64 -11.87 -18.39
N GLY A 4 -5.22 -10.95 -19.18
CA GLY A 4 -6.65 -10.62 -19.11
C GLY A 4 -7.05 -9.84 -17.86
N LYS A 5 -6.08 -9.35 -17.07
CA LYS A 5 -6.30 -8.51 -15.88
C LYS A 5 -5.63 -7.14 -16.04
N GLU A 6 -6.11 -6.16 -15.27
CA GLU A 6 -5.43 -4.88 -15.16
C GLU A 6 -4.11 -5.02 -14.41
N LYS A 7 -3.08 -4.27 -14.78
CA LYS A 7 -1.74 -4.37 -14.14
C LYS A 7 -1.82 -4.18 -12.62
N ILE A 8 -2.74 -3.32 -12.16
CA ILE A 8 -2.95 -3.06 -10.73
C ILE A 8 -3.41 -4.31 -9.98
N PHE A 9 -4.12 -5.24 -10.62
CA PHE A 9 -4.51 -6.50 -10.00
C PHE A 9 -3.28 -7.24 -9.49
N TRP A 10 -2.27 -7.42 -10.34
CA TRP A 10 -1.01 -8.08 -9.98
C TRP A 10 -0.23 -7.28 -8.93
N HIS A 11 -0.20 -5.95 -9.00
CA HIS A 11 0.42 -5.14 -7.95
C HIS A 11 -0.24 -5.28 -6.57
N LEU A 12 -1.52 -5.69 -6.53
CA LEU A 12 -2.28 -5.89 -5.30
C LEU A 12 -2.29 -7.36 -4.83
N THR A 13 -2.04 -8.34 -5.70
CA THR A 13 -2.13 -9.77 -5.36
C THR A 13 -0.78 -10.49 -5.32
N SER A 14 0.26 -9.94 -5.92
CA SER A 14 1.56 -10.60 -6.07
C SER A 14 2.74 -9.75 -5.60
N ARG A 15 3.82 -10.40 -5.16
CA ARG A 15 5.08 -9.78 -4.76
C ARG A 15 6.15 -10.09 -5.79
N GLU A 16 7.07 -9.16 -6.01
CA GLU A 16 8.26 -9.44 -6.83
C GLU A 16 9.12 -10.46 -6.13
N ASP A 17 9.52 -11.48 -6.87
CA ASP A 17 10.49 -12.47 -6.45
C ASP A 17 11.79 -12.26 -7.23
N LYS A 18 12.87 -11.99 -6.49
CA LYS A 18 14.16 -11.64 -7.10
C LYS A 18 14.86 -12.85 -7.72
N GLU A 19 14.56 -14.05 -7.24
CA GLU A 19 15.20 -15.28 -7.71
C GLU A 19 14.51 -15.80 -8.96
N ALA A 20 13.17 -15.78 -8.97
CA ALA A 20 12.37 -16.16 -10.13
C ALA A 20 12.39 -15.08 -11.23
N GLY A 21 12.68 -13.82 -10.89
CA GLY A 21 12.61 -12.69 -11.82
C GLY A 21 11.19 -12.31 -12.23
N ASP A 22 10.19 -12.82 -11.51
CA ASP A 22 8.77 -12.66 -11.81
C ASP A 22 7.97 -12.35 -10.53
N ARG A 23 6.68 -11.97 -10.68
CA ARG A 23 5.80 -11.73 -9.53
C ARG A 23 5.09 -13.02 -9.12
N LEU A 24 5.34 -13.48 -7.89
CA LEU A 24 4.66 -14.64 -7.33
C LEU A 24 3.42 -14.24 -6.52
N PRO A 25 2.33 -15.02 -6.56
CA PRO A 25 1.15 -14.79 -5.73
C PRO A 25 1.50 -14.65 -4.24
N ASP A 26 0.95 -13.62 -3.61
CA ASP A 26 1.13 -13.34 -2.18
C ASP A 26 -0.21 -13.57 -1.48
N LEU A 27 -0.39 -14.77 -0.91
CA LEU A 27 -1.66 -15.19 -0.31
C LEU A 27 -2.02 -14.34 0.93
N ARG A 28 -1.03 -13.93 1.72
CA ARG A 28 -1.23 -13.08 2.90
C ARG A 28 -1.64 -11.66 2.51
N ARG A 29 -1.16 -11.15 1.39
CA ARG A 29 -1.68 -9.91 0.82
C ARG A 29 -3.09 -10.09 0.26
N SER A 30 -3.30 -11.20 -0.46
CA SER A 30 -4.55 -11.48 -1.16
C SER A 30 -5.74 -11.67 -0.23
N GLU A 31 -5.56 -12.36 0.91
CA GLU A 31 -6.62 -12.57 1.92
C GLU A 31 -7.14 -11.24 2.52
N ARG A 32 -6.36 -10.16 2.40
CA ARG A 32 -6.65 -8.83 2.95
C ARG A 32 -7.20 -7.84 1.93
N LEU A 33 -7.29 -8.22 0.66
CA LEU A 33 -7.83 -7.36 -0.40
C LEU A 33 -9.23 -6.82 -0.15
N PRO A 34 -10.17 -7.58 0.47
CA PRO A 34 -11.48 -7.05 0.80
C PRO A 34 -11.44 -5.80 1.71
N TRP A 35 -10.35 -5.59 2.45
CA TRP A 35 -10.19 -4.45 3.35
C TRP A 35 -9.82 -3.15 2.63
N VAL A 36 -9.28 -3.24 1.39
CA VAL A 36 -8.79 -2.08 0.64
C VAL A 36 -9.88 -1.03 0.48
N ARG A 37 -11.08 -1.41 0.03
CA ARG A 37 -12.17 -0.44 -0.17
C ARG A 37 -12.64 0.21 1.14
N PRO A 38 -13.00 -0.54 2.20
CA PRO A 38 -13.34 0.05 3.50
C PRO A 38 -12.27 1.01 4.04
N MET A 39 -10.99 0.65 3.90
CA MET A 39 -9.89 1.50 4.34
C MET A 39 -9.82 2.84 3.59
N LEU A 40 -10.14 2.84 2.30
CA LEU A 40 -10.11 4.02 1.45
C LEU A 40 -11.39 4.86 1.55
N ASP A 41 -12.53 4.21 1.78
CA ASP A 41 -13.84 4.87 1.92
C ASP A 41 -14.01 5.54 3.30
N GLN A 42 -13.35 5.01 4.34
CA GLN A 42 -13.44 5.52 5.74
C GLN A 42 -12.06 5.66 6.41
N PRO A 43 -11.13 6.47 5.85
CA PRO A 43 -9.77 6.60 6.36
C PRO A 43 -9.67 7.26 7.74
N GLU A 44 -10.75 7.88 8.24
CA GLU A 44 -10.83 8.58 9.53
C GLU A 44 -11.05 7.65 10.73
N LYS A 45 -11.29 6.35 10.50
CA LYS A 45 -11.46 5.38 11.58
C LYS A 45 -10.19 5.29 12.44
N PRO A 46 -10.32 5.18 13.79
CA PRO A 46 -9.17 5.23 14.69
C PRO A 46 -8.19 4.06 14.50
N GLU A 47 -8.63 2.95 13.91
CA GLU A 47 -7.80 1.80 13.57
C GLU A 47 -6.93 2.02 12.32
N ILE A 48 -7.23 3.06 11.53
CA ILE A 48 -6.56 3.36 10.27
C ILE A 48 -5.62 4.55 10.45
N LEU A 49 -4.35 4.33 10.13
CA LEU A 49 -3.39 5.41 9.97
C LEU A 49 -3.35 5.81 8.49
N ALA A 50 -3.95 6.95 8.15
CA ALA A 50 -3.92 7.52 6.81
C ALA A 50 -3.09 8.81 6.77
N TRP A 51 -2.07 8.90 5.92
CA TRP A 51 -1.20 10.08 5.83
C TRP A 51 -0.56 10.26 4.46
N ASP A 52 -0.23 11.50 4.12
CA ASP A 52 0.60 11.82 2.96
C ASP A 52 2.08 11.93 3.37
N HIS A 53 2.98 11.47 2.51
CA HIS A 53 4.42 11.50 2.73
C HIS A 53 5.14 11.82 1.43
N ASP A 54 6.11 12.75 1.50
CA ASP A 54 7.03 13.04 0.40
C ASP A 54 8.12 11.95 0.36
N GLU A 55 8.24 11.28 -0.78
CA GLU A 55 9.24 10.22 -0.98
C GLU A 55 10.66 10.74 -1.23
N GLY A 56 10.85 12.07 -1.28
CA GLY A 56 12.13 12.76 -1.44
C GLY A 56 12.52 13.04 -2.89
N ASP A 57 11.72 12.56 -3.85
CA ASP A 57 11.88 12.80 -5.29
C ASP A 57 10.79 13.75 -5.84
N GLY A 58 10.04 14.42 -4.95
CA GLY A 58 8.88 15.24 -5.29
C GLY A 58 7.59 14.43 -5.49
N THR A 59 7.65 13.09 -5.41
CA THR A 59 6.45 12.25 -5.40
C THR A 59 5.84 12.21 -4.01
N VAL A 60 4.58 12.62 -3.91
CA VAL A 60 3.78 12.42 -2.70
C VAL A 60 3.01 11.11 -2.81
N LYS A 61 3.13 10.28 -1.78
CA LYS A 61 2.33 9.06 -1.62
C LYS A 61 1.41 9.18 -0.42
N THR A 62 0.18 8.71 -0.59
CA THR A 62 -0.76 8.49 0.51
C THR A 62 -0.62 7.05 0.97
N TYR A 63 -0.35 6.87 2.26
CA TYR A 63 -0.32 5.59 2.94
C TYR A 63 -1.60 5.45 3.74
N VAL A 64 -2.23 4.27 3.67
CA VAL A 64 -3.41 3.92 4.47
C VAL A 64 -3.14 2.57 5.11
N TRP A 65 -2.94 2.56 6.43
CA TRP A 65 -2.34 1.43 7.14
C TRP A 65 -3.24 0.96 8.29
N LEU A 66 -3.64 -0.31 8.23
CA LEU A 66 -4.15 -1.08 9.37
C LEU A 66 -2.95 -1.68 10.09
N GLU A 67 -2.48 -0.99 11.11
CA GLU A 67 -1.26 -1.39 11.81
C GLU A 67 -1.41 -2.68 12.62
N ASN A 68 -2.58 -2.88 13.23
CA ASN A 68 -2.85 -4.06 14.05
C ASN A 68 -2.92 -5.34 13.22
N ASP A 69 -3.28 -5.22 11.93
CA ASP A 69 -3.41 -6.34 10.99
C ASP A 69 -2.28 -6.43 9.95
N ASP A 70 -1.24 -5.61 10.14
CA ASP A 70 -0.04 -5.54 9.31
C ASP A 70 -0.37 -5.38 7.81
N PHE A 71 -1.29 -4.48 7.46
CA PHE A 71 -1.72 -4.30 6.07
C PHE A 71 -1.81 -2.85 5.65
N VAL A 72 -1.08 -2.50 4.59
CA VAL A 72 -1.02 -1.13 4.08
C VAL A 72 -1.35 -1.06 2.60
N VAL A 73 -2.07 -0.01 2.25
CA VAL A 73 -2.41 0.39 0.89
C VAL A 73 -1.68 1.68 0.58
N ILE A 74 -1.11 1.78 -0.61
CA ILE A 74 -0.37 2.96 -1.07
C ILE A 74 -1.00 3.51 -2.34
N MET A 75 -1.19 4.82 -2.35
CA MET A 75 -1.62 5.58 -3.51
C MET A 75 -0.60 6.66 -3.86
N LYS A 76 -0.46 6.98 -5.14
CA LYS A 76 0.25 8.18 -5.60
C LYS A 76 -0.73 9.35 -5.59
N LYS A 77 -0.35 10.46 -4.96
CA LYS A 77 -1.11 11.72 -4.97
C LYS A 77 -0.58 12.62 -6.07
N TYR A 78 -1.49 13.17 -6.87
CA TYR A 78 -1.18 14.12 -7.93
C TYR A 78 -1.35 15.56 -7.42
N PRO A 79 -0.72 16.57 -8.05
CA PRO A 79 -0.84 17.98 -7.65
C PRO A 79 -2.29 18.50 -7.65
N ASP A 80 -3.16 17.93 -8.48
CA ASP A 80 -4.59 18.27 -8.55
C ASP A 80 -5.45 17.60 -7.46
N GLY A 81 -4.82 16.90 -6.50
CA GLY A 81 -5.48 16.23 -5.39
C GLY A 81 -6.01 14.83 -5.72
N ARG A 82 -6.00 14.40 -6.99
CA ARG A 82 -6.38 13.03 -7.35
C ARG A 82 -5.38 12.03 -6.80
N ARG A 83 -5.87 10.82 -6.53
CA ARG A 83 -5.06 9.69 -6.07
C ARG A 83 -5.20 8.51 -7.00
N ARG A 84 -4.10 7.81 -7.26
CA ARG A 84 -4.09 6.56 -8.02
C ARG A 84 -3.55 5.45 -7.14
N LEU A 85 -4.27 4.35 -7.06
CA LEU A 85 -3.81 3.14 -6.39
C LEU A 85 -2.52 2.62 -7.03
N VAL A 86 -1.50 2.37 -6.20
CA VAL A 86 -0.20 1.90 -6.66
C VAL A 86 -0.02 0.44 -6.28
N THR A 87 -0.20 0.10 -5.00
CA THR A 87 0.03 -1.26 -4.48
C THR A 87 -0.57 -1.41 -3.08
N SER A 88 -0.58 -2.64 -2.58
CA SER A 88 -0.80 -3.00 -1.18
C SER A 88 0.26 -4.03 -0.77
N PHE A 89 0.53 -4.14 0.52
CA PHE A 89 1.38 -5.22 1.04
C PHE A 89 1.03 -5.60 2.48
N TRP A 90 1.28 -6.87 2.77
CA TRP A 90 1.35 -7.38 4.13
C TRP A 90 2.74 -7.03 4.73
N VAL A 91 2.74 -6.50 5.94
CA VAL A 91 3.93 -6.03 6.65
C VAL A 91 4.52 -7.19 7.47
N GLU A 92 5.23 -8.08 6.79
CA GLU A 92 5.83 -9.27 7.41
C GLU A 92 6.92 -8.93 8.45
N TYR A 93 7.80 -7.99 8.13
CA TYR A 93 9.01 -7.73 8.92
C TYR A 93 8.87 -6.48 9.80
N GLY A 94 9.28 -6.59 11.07
CA GLY A 94 9.27 -5.48 12.02
C GLY A 94 10.11 -4.26 11.56
N ASN A 95 11.12 -4.45 10.71
CA ASN A 95 11.86 -3.34 10.12
C ASN A 95 10.99 -2.49 9.19
N THR A 96 10.11 -3.12 8.41
CA THR A 96 9.15 -2.43 7.55
C THR A 96 8.13 -1.65 8.38
N LYS A 97 7.63 -2.26 9.47
CA LYS A 97 6.75 -1.60 10.44
C LYS A 97 7.39 -0.34 11.03
N ARG A 98 8.65 -0.42 11.48
CA ARG A 98 9.41 0.76 11.96
C ARG A 98 9.59 1.84 10.89
N LYS A 99 9.85 1.46 9.64
CA LYS A 99 9.96 2.42 8.53
C LYS A 99 8.63 3.13 8.28
N LEU A 100 7.51 2.42 8.27
CA LEU A 100 6.18 3.01 8.13
C LEU A 100 5.87 4.00 9.26
N ARG A 101 6.18 3.64 10.51
CA ARG A 101 6.04 4.55 11.66
C ARG A 101 6.86 5.83 11.50
N LYS A 102 8.12 5.72 11.07
CA LYS A 102 8.96 6.90 10.79
C LYS A 102 8.38 7.78 9.68
N LYS A 103 7.77 7.18 8.64
CA LYS A 103 7.07 7.94 7.59
C LYS A 103 5.84 8.66 8.15
N TYR A 104 5.06 7.99 8.99
CA TYR A 104 3.89 8.56 9.64
C TYR A 104 4.22 9.75 10.58
N GLU A 105 5.33 9.65 11.30
CA GLU A 105 5.86 10.74 12.13
C GLU A 105 6.29 11.96 11.29
N ARG A 106 6.74 11.73 10.04
CA ARG A 106 7.17 12.75 9.07
C ARG A 106 6.11 13.01 7.99
N ARG A 107 4.84 12.87 8.34
CA ARG A 107 3.73 13.14 7.41
C ARG A 107 3.63 14.64 7.06
N ILE A 108 3.08 14.92 5.89
CA ILE A 108 2.79 16.28 5.37
C ILE A 108 1.30 16.50 5.17
#